data_AF-A0AA44DAI9-F1
#
_entry.id   AF-A0AA44DAI9-F1
#
_cell.length_a   1.000
_cell.length_b   1.000
_cell.length_c   1.000
_cell.angle_alpha   90.00
_cell.angle_beta   90.00
_cell.angle_gamma   90.00
#
_symmetry.space_group_name_H-M   'P 1'
#
loop_
_entity.id
_entity.type
_entity.pdbx_description
1 polymer ?
#
loop_
_entity_poly.entity_id
_entity_poly.type
_entity_poly.pdbx_seq_one_letter_code
_entity_poly.pdbx_strand_id
1 'polypeptide(L)'
;MNLRNTPGTSPTHRRPGHAVPLDLRGPSGPDTVRTALDTPQPDDERRFLVLDDAARLVAHRFLYEQLYSYGPARVLCLAVGTPGDIPPPRAQPGAPGGVLRRPLTLRPPAAGVLWVLDPHTGDDPGGLRPLVELLLQAEVFDAVLHGLAGVVHGVAVPSVRVVEHDLGDDARTRAWRQALGTLAGQEVTGGGPGDFVPSELTVLLDDSLPDAVAGHRWLEPSGRAAARRRACDDALAEVRRGHRLARGPAGLFGRASRRADLPGRLADLGRAVEAYRDTVAGAFTDADGVRLTPEQRTRLLARGIDLPDLPAASRTRVVPALRVLTEHLLEQPLPLRSAAARLAALSDRSAPAGSAARLARLDELCDPAYLRHLVGPPPFRAGDTTAGTALRALVPAFAAGLWPGPGWLLGPAAGAVAAALGALMWRHRPNRSPDGRHDGGGTTRVAARLLGGFAGGTTGAVAGSLLGLPVWAGALAVAVALVGAVLLAARDWTRSVDAWWRDTGAEYAERVLSDVDRLLAETAVHDWLLADARHHCADGARAASLLLRALAATADA
;
A
#
# COMPACT_ATOMS: atom_id res chain seq x y z
N MET A 1 -83.71 -33.38 -19.20
CA MET A 1 -83.10 -34.13 -20.31
C MET A 1 -81.92 -34.88 -19.71
N ASN A 2 -82.02 -36.21 -19.68
CA ASN A 2 -81.06 -37.15 -19.11
C ASN A 2 -79.82 -37.34 -20.02
N LEU A 3 -78.82 -38.05 -19.48
CA LEU A 3 -77.68 -38.75 -20.13
C LEU A 3 -76.39 -37.92 -20.25
N ARG A 4 -75.17 -38.48 -20.23
CA ARG A 4 -74.54 -39.67 -19.59
C ARG A 4 -73.04 -39.49 -19.93
N ASN A 5 -72.15 -40.03 -19.10
CA ASN A 5 -70.70 -40.11 -19.31
C ASN A 5 -70.29 -40.60 -20.72
N THR A 6 -69.20 -40.05 -21.23
CA THR A 6 -68.20 -40.76 -22.04
C THR A 6 -66.82 -40.60 -21.40
N PRO A 7 -66.00 -41.67 -21.35
CA PRO A 7 -64.80 -41.75 -20.54
C PRO A 7 -63.61 -41.02 -21.18
N GLY A 8 -62.76 -40.45 -20.33
CA GLY A 8 -61.51 -39.82 -20.73
C GLY A 8 -60.50 -40.83 -21.26
N THR A 9 -60.29 -40.82 -22.57
CA THR A 9 -59.00 -41.18 -23.16
C THR A 9 -58.11 -39.95 -23.08
N SER A 10 -57.29 -39.86 -22.03
CA SER A 10 -56.19 -38.90 -22.02
C SER A 10 -55.14 -39.38 -23.04
N PRO A 11 -54.82 -38.60 -24.08
CA PRO A 11 -53.75 -38.95 -25.01
C PRO A 11 -52.42 -38.90 -24.24
N THR A 12 -51.72 -40.03 -24.21
CA THR A 12 -50.31 -40.09 -23.82
C THR A 12 -49.50 -39.32 -24.84
N HIS A 13 -49.30 -38.02 -24.59
CA HIS A 13 -48.31 -37.22 -25.30
C HIS A 13 -46.91 -37.76 -24.98
N ARG A 14 -46.47 -38.77 -25.74
CA ARG A 14 -45.06 -39.15 -25.85
C ARG A 14 -44.32 -37.94 -26.44
N ARG A 15 -43.54 -37.25 -25.61
CA ARG A 15 -42.58 -36.24 -26.09
C ARG A 15 -41.36 -36.95 -26.70
N PRO A 16 -40.84 -36.49 -27.84
CA PRO A 16 -39.68 -37.10 -28.49
C PRO A 16 -38.38 -36.75 -27.72
N GLY A 17 -37.48 -37.72 -27.57
CA GLY A 17 -36.11 -37.52 -27.07
C GLY A 17 -35.73 -38.28 -25.78
N HIS A 18 -36.71 -38.85 -25.06
CA HIS A 18 -36.44 -39.53 -23.78
C HIS A 18 -35.54 -40.76 -23.90
N ALA A 19 -34.74 -41.00 -22.86
CA ALA A 19 -34.04 -42.27 -22.70
C ALA A 19 -35.04 -43.43 -22.56
N VAL A 20 -34.70 -44.61 -23.06
CA VAL A 20 -35.55 -45.81 -22.89
C VAL A 20 -35.23 -46.45 -21.54
N PRO A 21 -36.21 -46.57 -20.61
CA PRO A 21 -36.00 -47.26 -19.34
C PRO A 21 -35.93 -48.78 -19.57
N LEU A 22 -34.96 -49.40 -18.91
CA LEU A 22 -34.78 -50.85 -18.88
C LEU A 22 -34.61 -51.28 -17.43
N ASP A 23 -35.52 -52.09 -16.89
CA ASP A 23 -35.41 -52.63 -15.53
C ASP A 23 -34.91 -54.08 -15.59
N LEU A 24 -33.72 -54.31 -15.02
CA LEU A 24 -33.05 -55.61 -14.97
C LEU A 24 -33.15 -56.29 -13.60
N ARG A 25 -33.78 -55.66 -12.59
CA ARG A 25 -33.83 -56.16 -11.20
C ARG A 25 -34.75 -57.39 -11.01
N GLY A 26 -35.69 -57.63 -11.92
CA GLY A 26 -36.61 -58.77 -11.91
C GLY A 26 -36.02 -60.07 -12.49
N PRO A 27 -36.84 -61.14 -12.69
CA PRO A 27 -36.46 -62.31 -13.49
C PRO A 27 -36.33 -61.92 -14.97
N SER A 28 -35.26 -61.19 -15.28
CA SER A 28 -35.04 -60.50 -16.53
C SER A 28 -34.40 -61.45 -17.54
N GLY A 29 -35.15 -61.85 -18.57
CA GLY A 29 -34.62 -62.59 -19.71
C GLY A 29 -34.03 -61.66 -20.78
N PRO A 30 -33.33 -62.22 -21.79
CA PRO A 30 -32.85 -61.48 -22.98
C PRO A 30 -33.97 -60.73 -23.73
N ASP A 31 -35.23 -61.10 -23.50
CA ASP A 31 -36.41 -60.47 -24.10
C ASP A 31 -36.61 -59.01 -23.64
N THR A 32 -36.18 -58.64 -22.43
CA THR A 32 -36.31 -57.25 -21.93
C THR A 32 -35.38 -56.31 -22.70
N VAL A 33 -34.15 -56.74 -22.98
CA VAL A 33 -33.18 -55.97 -23.78
C VAL A 33 -33.64 -55.86 -25.23
N ARG A 34 -34.17 -56.95 -25.79
CA ARG A 34 -34.73 -56.95 -27.15
C ARG A 34 -35.88 -55.96 -27.29
N THR A 35 -36.79 -55.92 -26.32
CA THR A 35 -37.91 -54.97 -26.29
C THR A 35 -37.42 -53.51 -26.22
N ALA A 36 -36.37 -53.24 -25.44
CA ALA A 36 -35.76 -51.91 -25.38
C ALA A 36 -35.07 -51.51 -26.70
N LEU A 37 -34.45 -52.46 -27.39
CA LEU A 37 -33.81 -52.24 -28.70
C LEU A 37 -34.81 -52.03 -29.84
N ASP A 38 -36.00 -52.65 -29.75
CA ASP A 38 -37.11 -52.51 -30.69
C ASP A 38 -37.91 -51.21 -30.46
N THR A 39 -37.63 -50.47 -29.38
CA THR A 39 -38.28 -49.19 -29.08
C THR A 39 -37.73 -48.08 -29.99
N PRO A 40 -38.54 -47.43 -30.83
CA PRO A 40 -38.07 -46.40 -31.76
C PRO A 40 -37.60 -45.15 -31.00
N GLN A 41 -36.39 -44.68 -31.31
CA GLN A 41 -35.81 -43.44 -30.80
C GLN A 41 -35.57 -42.45 -31.96
N PRO A 42 -35.78 -41.14 -31.74
CA PRO A 42 -35.72 -40.13 -32.80
C PRO A 42 -34.30 -39.67 -33.20
N ASP A 43 -33.27 -39.97 -32.39
CA ASP A 43 -31.88 -39.56 -32.61
C ASP A 43 -31.00 -40.70 -33.15
N ASP A 44 -29.93 -40.36 -33.87
CA ASP A 44 -28.91 -41.30 -34.36
C ASP A 44 -28.13 -42.00 -33.23
N GLU A 45 -28.11 -41.42 -32.01
CA GLU A 45 -27.51 -42.00 -30.81
C GLU A 45 -28.60 -42.47 -29.82
N ARG A 46 -28.60 -43.77 -29.49
CA ARG A 46 -29.63 -44.36 -28.62
C ARG A 46 -29.31 -44.13 -27.14
N ARG A 47 -30.29 -43.68 -26.36
CA ARG A 47 -30.16 -43.45 -24.90
C ARG A 47 -30.88 -44.55 -24.12
N PHE A 48 -30.20 -45.18 -23.16
CA PHE A 48 -30.74 -46.22 -22.30
C PHE A 48 -30.51 -45.88 -20.82
N LEU A 49 -31.59 -45.86 -20.03
CA LEU A 49 -31.54 -45.76 -18.57
C LEU A 49 -31.78 -47.16 -18.00
N VAL A 50 -30.75 -47.78 -17.44
CA VAL A 50 -30.80 -49.17 -16.97
C VAL A 50 -30.88 -49.19 -15.45
N LEU A 51 -31.95 -49.74 -14.89
CA LEU A 51 -32.04 -50.06 -13.47
C LEU A 51 -31.54 -51.48 -13.26
N ASP A 52 -30.55 -51.67 -12.39
CA ASP A 52 -29.96 -52.98 -12.14
C ASP A 52 -29.59 -53.14 -10.67
N ASP A 53 -29.48 -54.38 -10.22
CA ASP A 53 -29.02 -54.69 -8.87
C ASP A 53 -27.49 -54.56 -8.83
N ALA A 54 -26.98 -53.85 -7.82
CA ALA A 54 -25.54 -53.67 -7.61
C ALA A 54 -24.79 -55.02 -7.51
N ALA A 55 -25.45 -56.06 -7.01
CA ALA A 55 -24.92 -57.42 -6.91
C ALA A 55 -24.86 -58.18 -8.26
N ARG A 56 -25.67 -57.79 -9.25
CA ARG A 56 -25.83 -58.50 -10.53
C ARG A 56 -25.19 -57.81 -11.73
N LEU A 57 -24.67 -56.59 -11.57
CA LEU A 57 -24.01 -55.83 -12.65
C LEU A 57 -23.00 -56.64 -13.48
N VAL A 58 -22.17 -57.46 -12.83
CA VAL A 58 -21.17 -58.29 -13.53
C VAL A 58 -21.81 -59.46 -14.27
N ALA A 59 -22.85 -60.07 -13.69
CA ALA A 59 -23.60 -61.16 -14.31
C ALA A 59 -24.37 -60.67 -15.55
N HIS A 60 -24.86 -59.43 -15.52
CA HIS A 60 -25.56 -58.79 -16.64
C HIS A 60 -24.64 -58.19 -17.70
N ARG A 61 -23.33 -58.44 -17.66
CA ARG A 61 -22.36 -57.92 -18.65
C ARG A 61 -22.80 -58.15 -20.11
N PHE A 62 -23.29 -59.35 -20.42
CA PHE A 62 -23.72 -59.68 -21.78
C PHE A 62 -24.96 -58.88 -22.21
N LEU A 63 -25.86 -58.53 -21.28
CA LEU A 63 -27.01 -57.68 -21.55
C LEU A 63 -26.59 -56.24 -21.87
N TYR A 64 -25.57 -55.72 -21.17
CA TYR A 64 -24.97 -54.43 -21.52
C TYR A 64 -24.26 -54.47 -22.88
N GLU A 65 -23.54 -55.54 -23.21
CA GLU A 65 -22.89 -55.69 -24.52
C GLU A 65 -23.91 -55.72 -25.67
N GLN A 66 -25.09 -56.32 -25.46
CA GLN A 66 -26.19 -56.31 -26.43
C GLN A 66 -26.73 -54.90 -26.71
N LEU A 67 -26.80 -54.00 -25.73
CA LEU A 67 -27.26 -52.62 -25.93
C LEU A 67 -26.37 -51.84 -26.91
N TYR A 68 -25.08 -52.20 -27.00
CA TYR A 68 -24.13 -51.60 -27.94
C TYR A 68 -24.07 -52.29 -29.31
N SER A 69 -24.74 -53.43 -29.49
CA SER A 69 -24.59 -54.26 -30.69
C SER A 69 -25.24 -53.68 -31.96
N TYR A 70 -26.16 -52.71 -31.84
CA TYR A 70 -26.94 -52.14 -32.94
C TYR A 70 -26.60 -50.68 -33.28
N GLY A 71 -25.49 -50.14 -32.77
CA GLY A 71 -25.01 -48.78 -33.07
C GLY A 71 -24.46 -48.03 -31.84
N PRO A 72 -24.10 -46.74 -31.98
CA PRO A 72 -23.65 -45.93 -30.86
C PRO A 72 -24.79 -45.76 -29.83
N ALA A 73 -24.52 -46.17 -28.59
CA ALA A 73 -25.47 -46.10 -27.49
C ALA A 73 -24.85 -45.37 -26.28
N ARG A 74 -25.68 -44.60 -25.57
CA ARG A 74 -25.35 -43.99 -24.29
C ARG A 74 -26.11 -44.69 -23.17
N VAL A 75 -25.42 -45.15 -22.14
CA VAL A 75 -26.01 -45.98 -21.08
C VAL A 75 -25.77 -45.37 -19.72
N LEU A 76 -26.85 -44.99 -19.02
CA LEU A 76 -26.79 -44.60 -17.61
C LEU A 76 -27.35 -45.74 -16.77
N CYS A 77 -26.52 -46.35 -15.92
CA CYS A 77 -26.91 -47.44 -15.05
C CYS A 77 -27.20 -46.91 -13.64
N LEU A 78 -28.42 -47.13 -13.15
CA LEU A 78 -28.81 -46.94 -11.76
C LEU A 78 -28.65 -48.26 -11.03
N ALA A 79 -27.52 -48.44 -10.35
CA ALA A 79 -27.20 -49.63 -9.58
C ALA A 79 -27.77 -49.52 -8.16
N VAL A 80 -28.69 -50.39 -7.79
CA VAL A 80 -29.43 -50.33 -6.52
C VAL A 80 -28.98 -51.45 -5.58
N GLY A 81 -28.84 -51.13 -4.30
CA GLY A 81 -28.60 -52.10 -3.23
C GLY A 81 -27.11 -52.31 -2.89
N THR A 82 -26.88 -53.25 -1.98
CA THR A 82 -25.54 -53.56 -1.50
C THR A 82 -24.93 -54.72 -2.30
N PRO A 83 -23.65 -54.65 -2.71
CA PRO A 83 -22.98 -55.72 -3.41
C PRO A 83 -22.70 -56.87 -2.43
N GLY A 84 -23.63 -57.82 -2.28
CA GLY A 84 -23.42 -58.95 -1.35
C GLY A 84 -24.55 -59.96 -1.11
N ASP A 85 -25.78 -59.77 -1.58
CA ASP A 85 -26.93 -60.61 -1.16
C ASP A 85 -27.02 -62.03 -1.75
N ILE A 86 -25.89 -62.62 -2.19
CA ILE A 86 -25.79 -64.08 -2.33
C ILE A 86 -25.08 -64.60 -1.08
N PRO A 87 -25.77 -65.22 -0.11
CA PRO A 87 -25.14 -65.68 1.11
C PRO A 87 -24.17 -66.85 0.80
N PRO A 88 -22.85 -66.73 1.04
CA PRO A 88 -22.02 -67.91 1.18
C PRO A 88 -22.43 -68.66 2.47
N PRO A 89 -22.31 -70.00 2.55
CA PRO A 89 -22.87 -70.78 3.66
C PRO A 89 -22.32 -70.49 5.06
N ARG A 90 -21.36 -69.56 5.22
CA ARG A 90 -20.83 -69.08 6.51
C ARG A 90 -20.26 -67.67 6.34
N ALA A 91 -21.02 -66.63 6.65
CA ALA A 91 -20.50 -65.27 6.79
C ALA A 91 -20.78 -64.73 8.19
N GLN A 92 -19.75 -64.22 8.86
CA GLN A 92 -19.84 -63.60 10.18
C GLN A 92 -20.46 -62.20 10.07
N PRO A 93 -21.31 -61.78 11.04
CA PRO A 93 -21.84 -60.43 11.09
C PRO A 93 -20.72 -59.42 11.41
N GLY A 94 -20.47 -58.46 10.51
CA GLY A 94 -19.57 -57.33 10.77
C GLY A 94 -18.48 -57.02 9.72
N ALA A 95 -18.50 -57.61 8.52
CA ALA A 95 -17.54 -57.25 7.47
C ALA A 95 -17.91 -55.89 6.80
N PRO A 96 -16.94 -54.97 6.60
CA PRO A 96 -17.18 -53.68 5.97
C PRO A 96 -17.68 -53.81 4.52
N GLY A 97 -18.53 -52.85 4.12
CA GLY A 97 -19.39 -52.86 2.93
C GLY A 97 -18.71 -53.29 1.62
N GLY A 98 -19.45 -54.08 0.85
CA GLY A 98 -18.94 -54.66 -0.40
C GLY A 98 -18.55 -53.61 -1.43
N VAL A 99 -17.51 -53.92 -2.20
CA VAL A 99 -17.03 -53.09 -3.31
C VAL A 99 -17.93 -53.32 -4.54
N LEU A 100 -18.46 -52.25 -5.13
CA LEU A 100 -19.23 -52.33 -6.38
C LEU A 100 -18.31 -52.82 -7.53
N ARG A 101 -18.62 -54.00 -8.07
CA ARG A 101 -17.90 -54.54 -9.23
C ARG A 101 -18.62 -54.13 -10.51
N ARG A 102 -17.92 -53.38 -11.36
CA ARG A 102 -18.49 -52.82 -12.59
C ARG A 102 -17.97 -53.55 -13.84
N PRO A 103 -18.83 -53.93 -14.80
CA PRO A 103 -18.40 -54.47 -16.08
C PRO A 103 -17.70 -53.40 -16.95
N LEU A 104 -16.87 -53.85 -17.89
CA LEU A 104 -16.13 -52.95 -18.79
C LEU A 104 -17.04 -52.10 -19.68
N THR A 105 -18.25 -52.58 -19.96
CA THR A 105 -19.28 -51.90 -20.76
C THR A 105 -19.84 -50.64 -20.12
N LEU A 106 -19.77 -50.51 -18.79
CA LEU A 106 -20.27 -49.35 -18.07
C LEU A 106 -19.19 -48.29 -17.81
N ARG A 107 -18.24 -48.12 -18.74
CA ARG A 107 -17.15 -47.14 -18.64
C ARG A 107 -17.48 -45.81 -19.33
N PRO A 108 -17.03 -44.68 -18.77
CA PRO A 108 -17.13 -43.39 -19.45
C PRO A 108 -16.33 -43.39 -20.76
N PRO A 109 -16.67 -42.55 -21.75
CA PRO A 109 -17.69 -41.49 -21.69
C PRO A 109 -19.10 -41.92 -22.13
N ALA A 110 -19.23 -43.06 -22.80
CA ALA A 110 -20.51 -43.53 -23.33
C ALA A 110 -21.40 -44.22 -22.28
N ALA A 111 -20.86 -44.52 -21.09
CA ALA A 111 -21.62 -45.04 -19.97
C ALA A 111 -21.19 -44.49 -18.61
N GLY A 112 -22.15 -44.45 -17.69
CA GLY A 112 -21.94 -44.02 -16.30
C GLY A 112 -22.79 -44.83 -15.33
N VAL A 113 -22.36 -44.89 -14.07
CA VAL A 113 -23.08 -45.62 -13.00
C VAL A 113 -23.44 -44.66 -11.87
N LEU A 114 -24.71 -44.64 -11.49
CA LEU A 114 -25.21 -44.04 -10.26
C LEU A 114 -25.50 -45.15 -9.26
N TRP A 115 -24.75 -45.20 -8.16
CA TRP A 115 -24.88 -46.25 -7.16
C TRP A 115 -25.71 -45.78 -5.95
N VAL A 116 -26.90 -46.35 -5.80
CA VAL A 116 -27.85 -46.07 -4.72
C VAL A 116 -27.76 -47.18 -3.67
N LEU A 117 -27.24 -46.82 -2.49
CA LEU A 117 -26.93 -47.74 -1.38
C LEU A 117 -28.13 -48.07 -0.48
N ASP A 118 -29.28 -47.42 -0.67
CA ASP A 118 -30.40 -47.46 0.29
C ASP A 118 -31.13 -48.82 0.33
N PRO A 119 -31.13 -49.53 1.47
CA PRO A 119 -31.81 -50.83 1.62
C PRO A 119 -33.34 -50.75 1.53
N HIS A 120 -33.97 -49.58 1.71
CA HIS A 120 -35.43 -49.44 1.63
C HIS A 120 -35.94 -49.24 0.20
N THR A 121 -35.06 -48.88 -0.74
CA THR A 121 -35.39 -48.77 -2.17
C THR A 121 -35.34 -50.09 -2.94
N GLY A 122 -34.81 -51.16 -2.33
CA GLY A 122 -34.78 -52.50 -2.92
C GLY A 122 -36.16 -53.16 -2.97
N ASP A 123 -36.99 -52.93 -1.95
CA ASP A 123 -38.30 -53.56 -1.79
C ASP A 123 -39.50 -52.62 -2.06
N ASP A 124 -39.28 -51.29 -2.13
CA ASP A 124 -40.31 -50.33 -2.51
C ASP A 124 -40.21 -49.96 -4.00
N PRO A 125 -41.14 -50.44 -4.87
CA PRO A 125 -41.16 -50.07 -6.28
C PRO A 125 -41.46 -48.57 -6.53
N GLY A 126 -41.93 -47.83 -5.52
CA GLY A 126 -42.27 -46.41 -5.63
C GLY A 126 -41.12 -45.42 -5.37
N GLY A 127 -40.17 -45.77 -4.51
CA GLY A 127 -39.13 -44.83 -4.02
C GLY A 127 -38.18 -44.28 -5.10
N LEU A 128 -37.87 -45.08 -6.12
CA LEU A 128 -36.97 -44.66 -7.21
C LEU A 128 -37.68 -43.93 -8.36
N ARG A 129 -39.01 -43.93 -8.36
CA ARG A 129 -39.82 -43.40 -9.47
C ARG A 129 -39.50 -41.93 -9.80
N PRO A 130 -39.37 -41.00 -8.84
CA PRO A 130 -39.05 -39.60 -9.17
C PRO A 130 -37.67 -39.43 -9.81
N LEU A 131 -36.68 -40.21 -9.36
CA LEU A 131 -35.33 -40.18 -9.91
C LEU A 131 -35.31 -40.74 -11.34
N VAL A 132 -36.03 -41.84 -11.57
CA VAL A 132 -36.18 -42.42 -12.92
C VAL A 132 -36.90 -41.44 -13.85
N GLU A 133 -38.01 -40.84 -13.43
CA GLU A 133 -38.76 -39.87 -14.23
C GLU A 133 -37.90 -38.65 -14.63
N LEU A 134 -37.01 -38.21 -13.75
CA LEU A 134 -36.05 -37.13 -14.02
C LEU A 134 -34.93 -37.56 -14.97
N LEU A 135 -34.33 -38.74 -14.75
CA LEU A 135 -33.23 -39.27 -15.59
C LEU A 135 -33.70 -39.72 -16.98
N LEU A 136 -35.01 -39.91 -17.18
CA LEU A 136 -35.58 -40.16 -18.51
C LEU A 136 -35.61 -38.91 -19.39
N GLN A 137 -35.48 -37.71 -18.83
CA GLN A 137 -35.36 -36.46 -19.60
C GLN A 137 -34.00 -36.43 -20.30
N ALA A 138 -33.98 -36.18 -21.61
CA ALA A 138 -32.77 -36.25 -22.43
C ALA A 138 -31.67 -35.29 -21.93
N GLU A 139 -32.06 -34.08 -21.54
CA GLU A 139 -31.18 -33.02 -21.07
C GLU A 139 -30.51 -33.40 -19.74
N VAL A 140 -31.28 -34.03 -18.84
CA VAL A 140 -30.76 -34.48 -17.55
C VAL A 140 -29.87 -35.70 -17.74
N PHE A 141 -30.30 -36.66 -18.56
CA PHE A 141 -29.53 -37.85 -18.90
C PHE A 141 -28.14 -37.47 -19.44
N ASP A 142 -28.11 -36.59 -20.45
CA ASP A 142 -26.88 -36.16 -21.11
C ASP A 142 -25.99 -35.32 -20.17
N ALA A 143 -26.58 -34.45 -19.35
CA ALA A 143 -25.83 -33.67 -18.35
C ALA A 143 -25.19 -34.56 -17.27
N VAL A 144 -25.92 -35.56 -16.77
CA VAL A 144 -25.41 -36.52 -15.77
C VAL A 144 -24.30 -37.36 -16.38
N LEU A 145 -24.50 -37.89 -17.58
CA LEU A 145 -23.49 -38.71 -18.25
C LEU A 145 -22.22 -37.89 -18.56
N HIS A 146 -22.37 -36.62 -18.97
CA HIS A 146 -21.25 -35.71 -19.18
C HIS A 146 -20.49 -35.42 -17.87
N GLY A 147 -21.21 -35.19 -16.76
CA GLY A 147 -20.61 -35.03 -15.44
C GLY A 147 -19.85 -36.29 -14.98
N LEU A 148 -20.39 -37.48 -15.23
CA LEU A 148 -19.75 -38.75 -14.92
C LEU A 148 -18.52 -39.02 -15.81
N ALA A 149 -18.48 -38.52 -17.04
CA ALA A 149 -17.32 -38.65 -17.91
C ALA A 149 -16.07 -37.98 -17.33
N GLY A 150 -16.24 -36.93 -16.51
CA GLY A 150 -15.15 -36.25 -15.79
C GLY A 150 -14.66 -36.98 -14.54
N VAL A 151 -15.37 -38.00 -14.06
CA VAL A 151 -15.00 -38.76 -12.86
C VAL A 151 -14.12 -39.94 -13.25
N VAL A 152 -12.96 -40.08 -12.58
CA VAL A 152 -12.09 -41.25 -12.74
C VAL A 152 -12.88 -42.49 -12.31
N HIS A 153 -13.23 -43.32 -13.28
CA HIS A 153 -14.14 -44.46 -13.17
C HIS A 153 -15.65 -44.19 -13.37
N GLY A 154 -16.14 -42.98 -13.59
CA GLY A 154 -17.53 -42.73 -14.02
C GLY A 154 -18.63 -43.34 -13.14
N VAL A 155 -18.36 -43.48 -11.83
CA VAL A 155 -19.33 -43.92 -10.82
C VAL A 155 -19.57 -42.76 -9.86
N ALA A 156 -20.82 -42.40 -9.61
CA ALA A 156 -21.20 -41.47 -8.56
C ALA A 156 -22.18 -42.12 -7.58
N VAL A 157 -22.05 -41.77 -6.31
CA VAL A 157 -23.01 -42.13 -5.26
C VAL A 157 -23.83 -40.87 -4.99
N PRO A 158 -25.11 -40.79 -5.41
CA PRO A 158 -25.95 -39.63 -5.13
C PRO A 158 -26.32 -39.61 -3.64
N SER A 159 -25.45 -39.08 -2.78
CA SER A 159 -25.63 -39.01 -1.33
C SER A 159 -25.86 -37.58 -0.84
N VAL A 160 -26.89 -36.88 -1.34
CA VAL A 160 -27.22 -35.54 -0.80
C VAL A 160 -28.73 -35.28 -0.62
N ARG A 161 -29.65 -36.07 -1.19
CA ARG A 161 -31.09 -35.71 -1.16
C ARG A 161 -32.06 -36.69 -0.51
N VAL A 162 -31.62 -37.86 -0.05
CA VAL A 162 -32.49 -38.79 0.70
C VAL A 162 -32.56 -38.44 2.21
N VAL A 163 -31.70 -37.52 2.67
CA VAL A 163 -31.61 -37.14 4.09
C VAL A 163 -32.75 -36.19 4.53
N GLU A 164 -33.43 -35.52 3.59
CA GLU A 164 -34.53 -34.60 3.95
C GLU A 164 -35.79 -35.34 4.45
N HIS A 165 -35.99 -36.59 4.02
CA HIS A 165 -37.17 -37.40 4.39
C HIS A 165 -36.98 -38.30 5.62
N ASP A 166 -35.74 -38.56 6.07
CA ASP A 166 -35.46 -39.43 7.24
C ASP A 166 -34.75 -38.74 8.42
N LEU A 167 -34.44 -37.45 8.33
CA LEU A 167 -34.01 -36.70 9.52
C LEU A 167 -35.21 -36.47 10.44
N GLY A 168 -35.23 -37.17 11.58
CA GLY A 168 -36.10 -36.81 12.69
C GLY A 168 -35.94 -35.32 13.05
N ASP A 169 -37.02 -34.67 13.51
CA ASP A 169 -37.06 -33.22 13.75
C ASP A 169 -35.89 -32.72 14.62
N ASP A 170 -35.43 -33.54 15.58
CA ASP A 170 -34.28 -33.25 16.43
C ASP A 170 -32.94 -33.19 15.68
N ALA A 171 -32.75 -34.04 14.67
CA ALA A 171 -31.54 -34.06 13.86
C ALA A 171 -31.52 -32.87 12.89
N ARG A 172 -32.66 -32.53 12.29
CA ARG A 172 -32.83 -31.32 11.48
C ARG A 172 -32.57 -30.05 12.29
N THR A 173 -33.16 -29.97 13.48
CA THR A 173 -33.00 -28.82 14.38
C THR A 173 -31.55 -28.68 14.86
N ARG A 174 -30.85 -29.78 15.15
CA ARG A 174 -29.41 -29.76 15.50
C ARG A 174 -28.53 -29.33 14.32
N ALA A 175 -28.75 -29.90 13.14
CA ALA A 175 -27.98 -29.53 11.94
C ALA A 175 -28.19 -28.06 11.58
N TRP A 176 -29.43 -27.57 11.67
CA TRP A 176 -29.75 -26.16 11.49
C TRP A 176 -29.06 -25.27 12.54
N ARG A 177 -29.14 -25.62 13.83
CA ARG A 177 -28.42 -24.89 14.89
C ARG A 177 -26.91 -24.88 14.69
N GLN A 178 -26.33 -26.00 14.23
CA GLN A 178 -24.89 -26.08 13.96
C GLN A 178 -24.50 -25.24 12.73
N ALA A 179 -25.32 -25.23 11.68
CA ALA A 179 -25.11 -24.37 10.52
C ALA A 179 -25.22 -22.88 10.89
N LEU A 180 -26.24 -22.51 11.68
CA LEU A 180 -26.38 -21.15 12.21
C LEU A 180 -25.21 -20.76 13.11
N GLY A 181 -24.77 -21.63 14.00
CA GLY A 181 -23.61 -21.38 14.87
C GLY A 181 -22.30 -21.25 14.09
N THR A 182 -22.16 -21.96 12.95
CA THR A 182 -21.00 -21.82 12.06
C THR A 182 -21.05 -20.52 11.25
N LEU A 183 -22.24 -20.15 10.78
CA LEU A 183 -22.49 -18.90 10.05
C LEU A 183 -22.30 -17.67 10.94
N ALA A 184 -22.86 -17.68 12.16
CA ALA A 184 -22.67 -16.61 13.13
C ALA A 184 -21.20 -16.56 13.58
N GLY A 185 -20.70 -17.70 14.07
CA GLY A 185 -19.31 -17.99 14.46
C GLY A 185 -18.62 -16.93 15.33
N GLN A 186 -17.36 -17.17 15.72
CA GLN A 186 -16.54 -16.13 16.35
C GLN A 186 -15.71 -15.39 15.30
N GLU A 187 -15.18 -14.22 15.68
CA GLU A 187 -14.23 -13.50 14.86
C GLU A 187 -12.94 -14.32 14.70
N VAL A 188 -12.54 -14.57 13.45
CA VAL A 188 -11.28 -15.22 13.12
C VAL A 188 -10.20 -14.15 13.03
N THR A 189 -9.35 -14.10 14.05
CA THR A 189 -8.19 -13.21 14.08
C THR A 189 -7.13 -13.71 13.09
N GLY A 190 -6.91 -12.98 11.99
CA GLY A 190 -5.83 -13.35 11.05
C GLY A 190 -5.97 -12.95 9.58
N GLY A 191 -7.07 -12.33 9.15
CA GLY A 191 -7.21 -11.83 7.77
C GLY A 191 -7.57 -10.36 7.78
N GLY A 192 -6.57 -9.49 7.64
CA GLY A 192 -6.82 -8.08 7.36
C GLY A 192 -7.58 -7.92 6.03
N PRO A 193 -8.13 -6.75 5.71
CA PRO A 193 -8.84 -6.50 4.45
C PRO A 193 -7.97 -6.61 3.18
N GLY A 194 -6.77 -7.20 3.25
CA GLY A 194 -5.72 -7.09 2.25
C GLY A 194 -5.92 -7.91 0.97
N ASP A 195 -6.69 -8.99 0.99
CA ASP A 195 -6.76 -9.89 -0.18
C ASP A 195 -7.67 -9.36 -1.29
N PHE A 196 -8.62 -8.47 -0.97
CA PHE A 196 -9.49 -7.84 -1.96
C PHE A 196 -10.09 -6.54 -1.43
N VAL A 197 -9.53 -5.40 -1.85
CA VAL A 197 -10.15 -4.08 -1.71
C VAL A 197 -10.38 -3.54 -3.13
N PRO A 198 -11.62 -3.18 -3.51
CA PRO A 198 -11.87 -2.49 -4.76
C PRO A 198 -10.97 -1.26 -4.94
N SER A 199 -10.51 -1.00 -6.16
CA SER A 199 -9.62 0.13 -6.48
C SER A 199 -10.14 1.48 -5.99
N GLU A 200 -11.46 1.65 -6.01
CA GLU A 200 -12.17 2.85 -5.59
C GLU A 200 -12.08 3.10 -4.08
N LEU A 201 -12.03 2.03 -3.28
CA LEU A 201 -11.83 2.11 -1.83
C LEU A 201 -10.33 2.19 -1.49
N THR A 202 -9.47 1.63 -2.34
CA THR A 202 -8.01 1.68 -2.14
C THR A 202 -7.51 3.12 -2.14
N VAL A 203 -8.01 3.98 -3.04
CA VAL A 203 -7.69 5.42 -3.09
C VAL A 203 -8.07 6.16 -1.80
N LEU A 204 -9.06 5.67 -1.04
CA LEU A 204 -9.48 6.28 0.23
C LEU A 204 -8.66 5.81 1.43
N LEU A 205 -7.91 4.72 1.27
CA LEU A 205 -7.15 4.05 2.33
C LEU A 205 -5.65 4.24 2.17
N ASP A 206 -5.18 4.49 0.94
CA ASP A 206 -3.78 4.79 0.67
C ASP A 206 -3.46 6.24 1.06
N ASP A 207 -2.28 6.46 1.62
CA ASP A 207 -1.77 7.80 1.94
C ASP A 207 -1.14 8.46 0.70
N SER A 208 -1.01 7.73 -0.42
CA SER A 208 -0.47 8.25 -1.67
C SER A 208 -1.37 9.30 -2.34
N LEU A 209 -0.76 10.20 -3.11
CA LEU A 209 -1.48 11.18 -3.92
C LEU A 209 -2.03 10.50 -5.17
N PRO A 210 -3.35 10.60 -5.46
CA PRO A 210 -3.91 10.05 -6.69
C PRO A 210 -3.28 10.68 -7.94
N ASP A 211 -3.08 9.88 -9.00
CA ASP A 211 -2.50 10.35 -10.27
C ASP A 211 -3.24 11.56 -10.86
N ALA A 212 -4.55 11.67 -10.63
CA ALA A 212 -5.38 12.78 -11.11
C ALA A 212 -5.02 14.15 -10.51
N VAL A 213 -4.37 14.18 -9.34
CA VAL A 213 -3.89 15.40 -8.66
C VAL A 213 -2.37 15.46 -8.59
N ALA A 214 -1.67 14.49 -9.20
CA ALA A 214 -0.23 14.51 -9.33
C ALA A 214 0.20 15.72 -10.18
N GLY A 215 1.01 16.61 -9.58
CA GLY A 215 1.44 17.85 -10.23
C GLY A 215 0.43 18.99 -10.21
N HIS A 216 -0.71 18.85 -9.51
CA HIS A 216 -1.63 19.97 -9.30
C HIS A 216 -0.96 21.08 -8.49
N ARG A 217 -1.25 22.33 -8.86
CA ARG A 217 -0.73 23.50 -8.17
C ARG A 217 -1.72 23.95 -7.09
N TRP A 218 -1.46 23.55 -5.85
CA TRP A 218 -2.29 23.87 -4.68
C TRP A 218 -2.30 25.36 -4.30
N LEU A 219 -1.26 26.09 -4.70
CA LEU A 219 -1.10 27.50 -4.38
C LEU A 219 -1.44 28.37 -5.58
N GLU A 220 -2.52 29.14 -5.46
CA GLU A 220 -2.97 30.12 -6.46
C GLU A 220 -1.83 31.12 -6.73
N PRO A 221 -1.34 31.27 -7.97
CA PRO A 221 -0.15 32.09 -8.27
C PRO A 221 -0.23 33.54 -7.79
N SER A 222 -1.44 34.10 -7.76
CA SER A 222 -1.72 35.47 -7.31
C SER A 222 -2.08 35.55 -5.81
N GLY A 223 -2.26 34.41 -5.15
CA GLY A 223 -2.75 34.29 -3.79
C GLY A 223 -1.71 34.58 -2.71
N ARG A 224 -2.21 34.81 -1.49
CA ARG A 224 -1.39 35.13 -0.31
C ARG A 224 -0.41 34.01 0.03
N ALA A 225 -0.83 32.75 0.00
CA ALA A 225 0.03 31.61 0.30
C ALA A 225 1.18 31.46 -0.71
N ALA A 226 0.91 31.62 -2.01
CA ALA A 226 1.95 31.63 -3.04
C ALA A 226 2.91 32.83 -2.91
N ALA A 227 2.42 34.00 -2.48
CA ALA A 227 3.27 35.15 -2.17
C ALA A 227 4.18 34.87 -0.97
N ARG A 228 3.68 34.22 0.09
CA ARG A 228 4.48 33.82 1.26
C ARG A 228 5.52 32.76 0.91
N ARG A 229 5.17 31.79 0.07
CA ARG A 229 6.13 30.80 -0.43
C ARG A 229 7.24 31.45 -1.26
N ARG A 230 6.88 32.30 -2.23
CA ARG A 230 7.87 33.06 -3.02
C ARG A 230 8.78 33.92 -2.14
N ALA A 231 8.25 34.57 -1.10
CA ALA A 231 9.06 35.32 -0.15
C ALA A 231 10.10 34.44 0.58
N CYS A 232 9.80 33.16 0.84
CA CYS A 232 10.78 32.21 1.37
C CYS A 232 11.88 31.90 0.35
N ASP A 233 11.50 31.65 -0.91
CA ASP A 233 12.44 31.36 -1.99
C ASP A 233 13.37 32.56 -2.26
N ASP A 234 12.80 33.77 -2.28
CA ASP A 234 13.53 35.03 -2.45
C ASP A 234 14.48 35.28 -1.28
N ALA A 235 14.02 35.07 -0.04
CA ALA A 235 14.87 35.19 1.14
C ALA A 235 16.02 34.18 1.11
N LEU A 236 15.75 32.92 0.77
CA LEU A 236 16.77 31.88 0.64
C LEU A 236 17.79 32.23 -0.46
N ALA A 237 17.33 32.71 -1.61
CA ALA A 237 18.19 33.15 -2.70
C ALA A 237 19.08 34.34 -2.30
N GLU A 238 18.55 35.29 -1.53
CA GLU A 238 19.30 36.46 -1.06
C GLU A 238 20.31 36.11 0.04
N VAL A 239 19.98 35.16 0.93
CA VAL A 239 20.94 34.60 1.90
C VAL A 239 22.07 33.88 1.15
N ARG A 240 21.75 33.00 0.18
CA ARG A 240 22.75 32.31 -0.65
C ARG A 240 23.64 33.28 -1.43
N ARG A 241 23.07 34.37 -1.96
CA ARG A 241 23.82 35.44 -2.61
C ARG A 241 24.77 36.13 -1.62
N GLY A 242 24.31 36.40 -0.40
CA GLY A 242 25.13 36.93 0.69
C GLY A 242 26.30 36.03 1.04
N HIS A 243 26.08 34.71 1.15
CA HIS A 243 27.13 33.73 1.39
C HIS A 243 28.18 33.73 0.28
N ARG A 244 27.75 33.72 -1.00
CA ARG A 244 28.67 33.79 -2.14
C ARG A 244 29.52 35.07 -2.14
N LEU A 245 28.96 36.20 -1.73
CA LEU A 245 29.69 37.47 -1.60
C LEU A 245 30.68 37.48 -0.43
N ALA A 246 30.36 36.79 0.67
CA ALA A 246 31.23 36.65 1.82
C ALA A 246 32.37 35.65 1.60
N ARG A 247 32.25 34.76 0.61
CA ARG A 247 33.24 33.73 0.29
C ARG A 247 34.45 34.31 -0.46
N GLY A 248 35.61 33.67 -0.30
CA GLY A 248 36.79 33.96 -1.10
C GLY A 248 37.53 35.25 -0.72
N PRO A 249 38.56 35.63 -1.51
CA PRO A 249 39.34 36.84 -1.24
C PRO A 249 38.51 38.11 -1.38
N ALA A 250 37.51 38.12 -2.28
CA ALA A 250 36.59 39.25 -2.43
C ALA A 250 35.74 39.49 -1.17
N GLY A 251 35.39 38.44 -0.42
CA GLY A 251 34.73 38.58 0.88
C GLY A 251 35.60 39.22 1.95
N LEU A 252 36.89 38.85 1.98
CA LEU A 252 37.84 39.37 2.97
C LEU A 252 38.30 40.81 2.66
N PHE A 253 38.51 41.16 1.39
CA PHE A 253 39.06 42.45 1.01
C PHE A 253 38.01 43.43 0.46
N GLY A 254 36.94 42.92 -0.14
CA GLY A 254 35.95 43.69 -0.88
C GLY A 254 35.00 44.51 0.01
N ARG A 255 34.45 45.59 -0.56
CA ARG A 255 33.47 46.45 0.11
C ARG A 255 32.05 45.87 0.11
N ALA A 256 31.72 45.04 -0.88
CA ALA A 256 30.39 44.44 -1.01
C ALA A 256 30.06 43.53 0.18
N SER A 257 31.00 42.67 0.59
CA SER A 257 30.83 41.80 1.76
C SER A 257 30.67 42.57 3.07
N ARG A 258 31.28 43.76 3.20
CA ARG A 258 31.16 44.60 4.41
C ARG A 258 29.75 45.15 4.63
N ARG A 259 29.00 45.28 3.54
CA ARG A 259 27.63 45.80 3.52
C ARG A 259 26.59 44.68 3.47
N ALA A 260 27.01 43.43 3.28
CA ALA A 260 26.12 42.30 3.25
C ALA A 260 25.69 41.94 4.68
N ASP A 261 24.47 42.31 5.05
CA ASP A 261 23.86 41.91 6.33
C ASP A 261 23.37 40.46 6.28
N LEU A 262 24.30 39.51 6.40
CA LEU A 262 24.00 38.08 6.44
C LEU A 262 23.09 37.69 7.62
N PRO A 263 23.32 38.17 8.87
CA PRO A 263 22.42 37.89 9.99
C PRO A 263 21.01 38.44 9.77
N GLY A 264 20.88 39.67 9.24
CA GLY A 264 19.59 40.23 8.88
C GLY A 264 18.84 39.39 7.87
N ARG A 265 19.52 38.93 6.81
CA ARG A 265 18.92 38.06 5.78
C ARG A 265 18.51 36.68 6.33
N LEU A 266 19.28 36.11 7.26
CA LEU A 266 18.91 34.85 7.93
C LEU A 266 17.66 35.04 8.81
N ALA A 267 17.58 36.17 9.52
CA ALA A 267 16.37 36.53 10.26
C ALA A 267 15.17 36.79 9.33
N ASP A 268 15.38 37.38 8.16
CA ASP A 268 14.34 37.55 7.13
C ASP A 268 13.85 36.20 6.61
N LEU A 269 14.75 35.25 6.36
CA LEU A 269 14.40 33.88 5.99
C LEU A 269 13.59 33.19 7.10
N GLY A 270 14.05 33.25 8.35
CA GLY A 270 13.32 32.69 9.49
C GLY A 270 11.89 33.24 9.60
N ARG A 271 11.74 34.57 9.49
CA ARG A 271 10.42 35.24 9.50
C ARG A 271 9.57 34.87 8.29
N ALA A 272 10.16 34.69 7.11
CA ALA A 272 9.43 34.28 5.91
C ALA A 272 8.88 32.85 6.05
N VAL A 273 9.70 31.92 6.56
CA VAL A 273 9.30 30.54 6.83
C VAL A 273 8.21 30.49 7.90
N GLU A 274 8.35 31.22 9.01
CA GLU A 274 7.33 31.34 10.06
C GLU A 274 6.01 31.88 9.49
N ALA A 275 6.08 32.96 8.71
CA ALA A 275 4.94 33.57 8.03
C ALA A 275 4.23 32.63 7.05
N TYR A 276 4.95 31.72 6.41
CA TYR A 276 4.39 30.69 5.54
C TYR A 276 3.75 29.56 6.37
N ARG A 277 4.45 29.05 7.40
CA ARG A 277 3.92 28.08 8.37
C ARG A 277 2.59 28.55 8.95
N ASP A 278 2.50 29.79 9.43
CA ASP A 278 1.28 30.34 10.02
C ASP A 278 0.12 30.42 9.01
N THR A 279 0.44 30.63 7.73
CA THR A 279 -0.57 30.64 6.66
C THR A 279 -1.12 29.22 6.43
N VAL A 280 -0.25 28.20 6.44
CA VAL A 280 -0.64 26.78 6.31
C VAL A 280 -1.39 26.30 7.56
N ALA A 281 -0.90 26.61 8.76
CA ALA A 281 -1.56 26.30 10.01
C ALA A 281 -2.97 26.92 10.07
N GLY A 282 -3.10 28.19 9.67
CA GLY A 282 -4.40 28.86 9.58
C GLY A 282 -5.34 28.20 8.56
N ALA A 283 -4.82 27.61 7.48
CA ALA A 283 -5.62 26.84 6.54
C ALA A 283 -6.09 25.50 7.13
N PHE A 284 -5.22 24.80 7.85
CA PHE A 284 -5.56 23.54 8.53
C PHE A 284 -6.65 23.74 9.59
N THR A 285 -6.61 24.87 10.32
CA THR A 285 -7.66 25.21 11.30
C THR A 285 -8.96 25.65 10.65
N ASP A 286 -8.92 26.43 9.57
CA ASP A 286 -10.17 26.94 8.95
C ASP A 286 -10.96 25.88 8.19
N ALA A 287 -10.26 24.87 7.65
CA ALA A 287 -10.85 23.76 6.94
C ALA A 287 -10.97 22.50 7.80
N ASP A 288 -10.84 22.63 9.12
CA ASP A 288 -11.05 21.53 10.05
C ASP A 288 -12.53 21.11 10.11
N GLY A 289 -12.75 19.81 10.30
CA GLY A 289 -14.08 19.23 10.39
C GLY A 289 -14.27 17.99 9.52
N VAL A 290 -15.48 17.45 9.56
CA VAL A 290 -15.83 16.17 8.89
C VAL A 290 -16.04 16.35 7.38
N ARG A 291 -16.48 17.55 6.95
CA ARG A 291 -16.74 17.90 5.55
C ARG A 291 -16.38 19.35 5.29
N LEU A 292 -15.81 19.63 4.12
CA LEU A 292 -15.48 20.98 3.69
C LEU A 292 -16.75 21.73 3.25
N THR A 293 -17.16 22.76 3.98
CA THR A 293 -18.29 23.62 3.59
C THR A 293 -17.91 24.61 2.49
N PRO A 294 -18.87 25.14 1.71
CA PRO A 294 -18.60 26.19 0.72
C PRO A 294 -17.91 27.43 1.32
N GLU A 295 -18.25 27.79 2.56
CA GLU A 295 -17.63 28.90 3.30
C GLU A 295 -16.18 28.58 3.67
N GLN A 296 -15.88 27.33 4.07
CA GLN A 296 -14.50 26.88 4.31
C GLN A 296 -13.68 26.88 3.01
N ARG A 297 -14.25 26.39 1.91
CA ARG A 297 -13.63 26.46 0.58
C ARG A 297 -13.31 27.90 0.17
N THR A 298 -14.25 28.82 0.41
CA THR A 298 -14.04 30.26 0.17
C THR A 298 -12.93 30.83 1.06
N ARG A 299 -12.83 30.42 2.33
CA ARG A 299 -11.74 30.81 3.24
C ARG A 299 -10.37 30.28 2.81
N LEU A 300 -10.32 29.06 2.26
CA LEU A 300 -9.09 28.50 1.68
C LEU A 300 -8.66 29.26 0.43
N LEU A 301 -9.60 29.55 -0.48
CA LEU A 301 -9.35 30.38 -1.66
C LEU A 301 -8.89 31.79 -1.28
N ALA A 302 -9.48 32.40 -0.24
CA ALA A 302 -9.04 33.71 0.27
C ALA A 302 -7.60 33.68 0.83
N ARG A 303 -7.10 32.52 1.28
CA ARG A 303 -5.68 32.33 1.62
C ARG A 303 -4.80 32.06 0.42
N GLY A 304 -5.36 31.86 -0.77
CA GLY A 304 -4.66 31.51 -1.99
C GLY A 304 -4.37 30.02 -2.12
N ILE A 305 -5.18 29.17 -1.48
CA ILE A 305 -5.16 27.72 -1.68
C ILE A 305 -6.28 27.38 -2.64
N ASP A 306 -5.92 26.88 -3.82
CA ASP A 306 -6.86 26.47 -4.85
C ASP A 306 -7.08 24.97 -4.81
N LEU A 307 -8.33 24.60 -4.54
CA LEU A 307 -8.75 23.21 -4.56
C LEU A 307 -9.43 22.94 -5.89
N PRO A 308 -8.98 21.96 -6.68
CA PRO A 308 -9.63 21.66 -7.94
C PRO A 308 -11.09 21.25 -7.67
N ASP A 309 -11.99 21.65 -8.56
CA ASP A 309 -13.34 21.09 -8.61
C ASP A 309 -13.24 19.66 -9.19
N LEU A 310 -12.73 18.73 -8.39
CA LEU A 310 -12.90 17.32 -8.70
C LEU A 310 -14.39 17.00 -8.55
N PRO A 311 -15.04 16.35 -9.53
CA PRO A 311 -16.45 16.01 -9.44
C PRO A 311 -16.64 14.97 -8.34
N ALA A 312 -16.81 15.42 -7.09
CA ALA A 312 -17.06 14.64 -5.89
C ALA A 312 -16.55 13.20 -6.05
N ALA A 313 -15.24 13.08 -6.30
CA ALA A 313 -14.65 11.89 -6.86
C ALA A 313 -14.58 10.83 -5.77
N SER A 314 -15.73 10.21 -5.48
CA SER A 314 -15.91 8.86 -4.95
C SER A 314 -17.25 8.64 -4.24
N ARG A 315 -18.07 9.64 -3.83
CA ARG A 315 -19.35 9.34 -3.14
C ARG A 315 -20.26 8.40 -3.95
N THR A 316 -20.45 8.68 -5.23
CA THR A 316 -21.30 7.86 -6.13
C THR A 316 -20.68 6.48 -6.40
N ARG A 317 -19.36 6.32 -6.23
CA ARG A 317 -18.62 5.06 -6.46
C ARG A 317 -18.37 4.24 -5.19
N VAL A 318 -18.40 4.88 -4.00
CA VAL A 318 -18.19 4.27 -2.69
C VAL A 318 -19.29 3.27 -2.37
N VAL A 319 -20.55 3.61 -2.62
CA VAL A 319 -21.68 2.70 -2.31
C VAL A 319 -21.60 1.41 -3.14
N PRO A 320 -21.45 1.45 -4.48
CA PRO A 320 -21.22 0.24 -5.27
C PRO A 320 -19.98 -0.55 -4.83
N ALA A 321 -18.87 0.13 -4.52
CA ALA A 321 -17.64 -0.53 -4.12
C ALA A 321 -17.76 -1.21 -2.74
N LEU A 322 -18.41 -0.57 -1.77
CA LEU A 322 -18.74 -1.16 -0.47
C LEU A 322 -19.67 -2.37 -0.61
N ARG A 323 -20.65 -2.30 -1.53
CA ARG A 323 -21.51 -3.44 -1.84
C ARG A 323 -20.70 -4.61 -2.38
N VAL A 324 -19.87 -4.38 -3.39
CA VAL A 324 -18.98 -5.42 -3.98
C VAL A 324 -18.06 -6.03 -2.93
N LEU A 325 -17.48 -5.21 -2.04
CA LEU A 325 -16.66 -5.71 -0.94
C LEU A 325 -17.48 -6.56 0.05
N THR A 326 -18.68 -6.12 0.40
CA THR A 326 -19.56 -6.86 1.33
C THR A 326 -20.01 -8.18 0.72
N GLU A 327 -20.41 -8.19 -0.54
CA GLU A 327 -20.75 -9.40 -1.30
C GLU A 327 -19.56 -10.36 -1.32
N HIS A 328 -18.36 -9.87 -1.64
CA HIS A 328 -17.15 -10.68 -1.62
C HIS A 328 -16.85 -11.28 -0.24
N LEU A 329 -17.02 -10.52 0.85
CA LEU A 329 -16.84 -11.02 2.20
C LEU A 329 -17.89 -12.09 2.58
N LEU A 330 -19.10 -12.03 2.02
CA LEU A 330 -20.17 -13.00 2.25
C LEU A 330 -20.03 -14.26 1.38
N GLU A 331 -19.38 -14.16 0.22
CA GLU A 331 -19.04 -15.30 -0.64
C GLU A 331 -17.89 -16.14 -0.08
N GLN A 332 -17.03 -15.53 0.74
CA GLN A 332 -15.97 -16.25 1.43
C GLN A 332 -16.53 -17.15 2.55
N PRO A 333 -15.91 -18.30 2.85
CA PRO A 333 -16.30 -19.17 3.97
C PRO A 333 -15.90 -18.55 5.32
N LEU A 334 -16.47 -17.40 5.65
CA LEU A 334 -16.21 -16.62 6.85
C LEU A 334 -17.45 -16.51 7.73
N PRO A 335 -17.29 -16.54 9.06
CA PRO A 335 -18.36 -16.18 9.97
C PRO A 335 -18.82 -14.72 9.78
N LEU A 336 -20.10 -14.45 10.00
CA LEU A 336 -20.69 -13.10 9.93
C LEU A 336 -19.97 -12.12 10.86
N ARG A 337 -19.57 -12.55 12.06
CA ARG A 337 -18.79 -11.71 13.00
C ARG A 337 -17.41 -11.33 12.45
N SER A 338 -16.78 -12.20 11.67
CA SER A 338 -15.50 -11.93 11.00
C SER A 338 -15.65 -10.92 9.86
N ALA A 339 -16.68 -11.09 9.03
CA ALA A 339 -17.00 -10.12 7.97
C ALA A 339 -17.33 -8.73 8.57
N ALA A 340 -18.09 -8.70 9.67
CA ALA A 340 -18.39 -7.47 10.38
C ALA A 340 -17.14 -6.79 10.96
N ALA A 341 -16.20 -7.55 11.51
CA ALA A 341 -14.94 -7.01 12.03
C ALA A 341 -14.07 -6.39 10.93
N ARG A 342 -13.99 -7.02 9.76
CA ARG A 342 -13.27 -6.46 8.60
C ARG A 342 -13.89 -5.16 8.10
N LEU A 343 -15.22 -5.05 8.08
CA LEU A 343 -15.92 -3.81 7.75
C LEU A 343 -15.76 -2.74 8.83
N ALA A 344 -15.70 -3.12 10.11
CA ALA A 344 -15.38 -2.18 11.19
C ALA A 344 -13.95 -1.63 11.04
N ALA A 345 -12.97 -2.49 10.76
CA ALA A 345 -11.58 -2.07 10.50
C ALA A 345 -11.45 -1.19 9.25
N LEU A 346 -12.29 -1.41 8.22
CA LEU A 346 -12.39 -0.50 7.09
C LEU A 346 -12.94 0.86 7.52
N SER A 347 -14.01 0.87 8.32
CA SER A 347 -14.61 2.09 8.86
C SER A 347 -13.57 2.92 9.61
N ASP A 348 -12.84 2.31 10.55
CA ASP A 348 -11.84 2.98 11.37
C ASP A 348 -10.71 3.59 10.53
N ARG A 349 -10.23 2.88 9.50
CA ARG A 349 -9.18 3.41 8.60
C ARG A 349 -9.66 4.51 7.66
N SER A 350 -10.93 4.44 7.25
CA SER A 350 -11.53 5.44 6.36
C SER A 350 -11.99 6.71 7.10
N ALA A 351 -12.13 6.67 8.43
CA ALA A 351 -12.58 7.82 9.21
C ALA A 351 -11.62 9.02 9.07
N PRO A 352 -12.12 10.22 8.69
CA PRO A 352 -11.27 11.40 8.58
C PRO A 352 -10.83 11.88 9.98
N ALA A 353 -9.54 12.14 10.14
CA ALA A 353 -8.98 12.66 11.39
C ALA A 353 -9.16 14.20 11.53
N GLY A 354 -9.47 14.88 10.42
CA GLY A 354 -9.56 16.34 10.34
C GLY A 354 -8.20 16.99 10.10
N SER A 355 -8.17 18.13 9.40
CA SER A 355 -6.91 18.80 9.05
C SER A 355 -6.19 19.39 10.25
N ALA A 356 -6.87 19.67 11.37
CA ALA A 356 -6.20 20.14 12.60
C ALA A 356 -5.28 19.08 13.23
N ALA A 357 -5.54 17.78 12.99
CA ALA A 357 -4.66 16.71 13.47
C ALA A 357 -3.24 16.79 12.85
N ARG A 358 -3.10 17.44 11.69
CA ARG A 358 -1.82 17.63 10.99
C ARG A 358 -0.98 18.79 11.56
N LEU A 359 -1.51 19.60 12.49
CA LEU A 359 -0.79 20.72 13.10
C LEU A 359 0.45 20.27 13.88
N ALA A 360 0.36 19.16 14.62
CA ALA A 360 1.51 18.61 15.34
C ALA A 360 2.64 18.21 14.38
N ARG A 361 2.28 17.66 13.21
CA ARG A 361 3.26 17.31 12.18
C ARG A 361 3.86 18.55 11.52
N LEU A 362 3.06 19.60 11.30
CA LEU A 362 3.55 20.88 10.80
C LEU A 362 4.55 21.52 11.79
N ASP A 363 4.30 21.42 13.09
CA ASP A 363 5.21 21.91 14.13
C ASP A 363 6.51 21.10 14.20
N GLU A 364 6.46 19.79 13.95
CA GLU A 364 7.65 18.95 13.85
C GLU A 364 8.50 19.31 12.62
N LEU A 365 7.87 19.56 11.47
CA LEU A 365 8.58 19.96 10.24
C LEU A 365 9.19 21.36 10.37
N CYS A 366 8.46 22.29 10.98
CA CYS A 366 8.88 23.67 11.21
C CYS A 366 9.15 23.94 12.70
N ASP A 367 10.13 23.22 13.26
CA ASP A 367 10.49 23.35 14.68
C ASP A 367 10.77 24.82 15.06
N PRO A 368 10.05 25.39 16.06
CA PRO A 368 10.32 26.73 16.58
C PRO A 368 11.77 26.92 17.05
N ALA A 369 12.46 25.86 17.51
CA ALA A 369 13.86 25.94 17.88
C ALA A 369 14.76 26.17 16.65
N TYR A 370 14.45 25.55 15.51
CA TYR A 370 15.14 25.79 14.24
C TYR A 370 14.93 27.23 13.74
N LEU A 371 13.70 27.76 13.82
CA LEU A 371 13.43 29.15 13.43
C LEU A 371 14.18 30.15 14.32
N ARG A 372 14.24 29.89 15.64
CA ARG A 372 15.06 30.69 16.56
C ARG A 372 16.55 30.61 16.24
N HIS A 373 17.05 29.45 15.83
CA HIS A 373 18.44 29.25 15.41
C HIS A 373 18.79 30.06 14.16
N LEU A 374 17.87 30.17 13.18
CA LEU A 374 18.06 31.03 12.01
C LEU A 374 18.16 32.52 12.38
N VAL A 375 17.38 32.97 13.37
CA VAL A 375 17.39 34.37 13.84
C VAL A 375 18.62 34.68 14.71
N GLY A 376 19.13 33.69 15.45
CA GLY A 376 20.30 33.80 16.33
C GLY A 376 21.49 32.99 15.80
N PRO A 377 22.17 33.45 14.73
CA PRO A 377 23.19 32.65 14.06
C PRO A 377 24.39 32.31 14.97
N PRO A 378 25.04 31.15 14.74
CA PRO A 378 26.12 30.66 15.59
C PRO A 378 27.36 31.58 15.56
N PRO A 379 28.22 31.50 16.60
CA PRO A 379 29.43 32.31 16.69
C PRO A 379 30.44 31.96 15.59
N PHE A 380 31.02 32.98 14.96
CA PHE A 380 32.02 32.81 13.91
C PHE A 380 33.40 32.44 14.50
N ARG A 381 34.00 31.36 13.99
CA ARG A 381 35.32 30.88 14.40
C ARG A 381 36.26 30.85 13.21
N ALA A 382 37.29 31.69 13.23
CA ALA A 382 38.33 31.69 12.21
C ALA A 382 39.52 30.83 12.62
N GLY A 383 39.81 29.80 11.82
CA GLY A 383 40.88 28.82 12.06
C GLY A 383 40.52 27.70 13.06
N ASP A 384 41.22 26.56 12.95
CA ASP A 384 40.84 25.32 13.64
C ASP A 384 41.26 25.33 15.12
N THR A 385 42.58 25.34 15.39
CA THR A 385 43.17 25.41 16.75
C THR A 385 44.13 26.59 16.91
N THR A 386 44.36 27.04 18.14
CA THR A 386 45.36 28.10 18.44
C THR A 386 46.73 27.75 17.88
N ALA A 387 47.18 26.51 18.06
CA ALA A 387 48.42 25.98 17.51
C ALA A 387 48.44 25.96 15.98
N GLY A 388 47.36 25.49 15.33
CA GLY A 388 47.26 25.47 13.87
C GLY A 388 47.27 26.88 13.27
N THR A 389 46.60 27.83 13.92
CA THR A 389 46.60 29.25 13.53
C THR A 389 47.99 29.88 13.68
N ALA A 390 48.72 29.58 14.76
CA ALA A 390 50.09 30.03 14.97
C ALA A 390 51.06 29.44 13.93
N LEU A 391 50.95 28.14 13.63
CA LEU A 391 51.79 27.45 12.65
C LEU A 391 51.63 28.04 11.24
N ARG A 392 50.41 28.37 10.82
CA ARG A 392 50.13 29.01 9.52
C ARG A 392 50.74 30.42 9.39
N ALA A 393 50.91 31.13 10.50
CA ALA A 393 51.61 32.42 10.53
C ALA A 393 53.13 32.23 10.63
N LEU A 394 53.59 31.17 11.30
CA LEU A 394 55.00 30.83 11.50
C LEU A 394 55.71 30.53 10.18
N VAL A 395 55.15 29.67 9.32
CA VAL A 395 55.80 29.23 8.07
C VAL A 395 56.18 30.39 7.13
N PRO A 396 55.27 31.31 6.75
CA PRO A 396 55.63 32.43 5.89
C PRO A 396 56.56 33.42 6.60
N ALA A 397 56.41 33.61 7.92
CA ALA A 397 57.29 34.49 8.68
C ALA A 397 58.73 33.93 8.80
N PHE A 398 58.87 32.62 8.97
CA PHE A 398 60.14 31.90 8.94
C PHE A 398 60.80 32.02 7.56
N ALA A 399 60.04 31.78 6.49
CA ALA A 399 60.54 31.93 5.13
C ALA A 399 61.00 33.37 4.81
N ALA A 400 60.29 34.38 5.31
CA ALA A 400 60.67 35.79 5.19
C ALA A 400 61.90 36.14 6.06
N GLY A 401 62.11 35.43 7.16
CA GLY A 401 63.23 35.61 8.09
C GLY A 401 64.55 35.03 7.59
N LEU A 402 64.55 34.05 6.68
CA LEU A 402 65.75 33.31 6.23
C LEU A 402 66.88 34.16 5.60
N TRP A 403 66.70 35.46 5.39
CA TRP A 403 67.68 36.29 4.69
C TRP A 403 68.61 37.06 5.65
N PRO A 404 69.93 36.86 5.56
CA PRO A 404 70.88 37.49 6.47
C PRO A 404 70.90 39.01 6.29
N GLY A 405 70.67 39.74 7.38
CA GLY A 405 70.50 41.21 7.39
C GLY A 405 69.04 41.62 7.46
N PRO A 406 68.32 41.77 6.32
CA PRO A 406 66.96 42.29 6.31
C PRO A 406 65.92 41.33 6.90
N GLY A 407 66.24 40.03 7.03
CA GLY A 407 65.37 39.00 7.62
C GLY A 407 64.91 39.31 9.06
N TRP A 408 65.75 40.02 9.83
CA TRP A 408 65.40 40.49 11.18
C TRP A 408 64.21 41.46 11.21
N LEU A 409 63.99 42.21 10.12
CA LEU A 409 62.86 43.12 9.95
C LEU A 409 61.71 42.44 9.20
N LEU A 410 62.03 41.68 8.15
CA LEU A 410 61.05 41.06 7.25
C LEU A 410 60.24 39.95 7.93
N GLY A 411 60.86 39.14 8.79
CA GLY A 411 60.16 38.08 9.54
C GLY A 411 59.07 38.64 10.47
N PRO A 412 59.40 39.56 11.40
CA PRO A 412 58.40 40.23 12.24
C PRO A 412 57.35 41.01 11.43
N ALA A 413 57.75 41.67 10.33
CA ALA A 413 56.80 42.36 9.45
C ALA A 413 55.79 41.39 8.82
N ALA A 414 56.21 40.21 8.36
CA ALA A 414 55.30 39.17 7.87
C ALA A 414 54.34 38.67 8.98
N GLY A 415 54.82 38.55 10.22
CA GLY A 415 53.99 38.25 11.38
C GLY A 415 52.95 39.35 11.67
N ALA A 416 53.33 40.62 11.56
CA ALA A 416 52.41 41.75 11.68
C ALA A 416 51.35 41.76 10.57
N VAL A 417 51.72 41.41 9.33
CA VAL A 417 50.77 41.25 8.21
C VAL A 417 49.79 40.10 8.50
N ALA A 418 50.25 38.96 8.99
CA ALA A 418 49.38 37.83 9.36
C ALA A 418 48.38 38.21 10.46
N ALA A 419 48.81 39.02 11.43
CA ALA A 419 47.95 39.56 12.47
C ALA A 419 46.94 40.59 11.95
N ALA A 420 47.38 41.50 11.06
CA ALA A 420 46.50 42.45 10.39
C ALA A 420 45.43 41.74 9.58
N LEU A 421 45.77 40.65 8.87
CA LEU A 421 44.80 39.78 8.20
C LEU A 421 43.83 39.14 9.19
N GLY A 422 44.30 38.68 10.36
CA GLY A 422 43.43 38.16 11.41
C GLY A 422 42.46 39.19 12.00
N ALA A 423 42.91 40.44 12.17
CA ALA A 423 42.08 41.56 12.58
C ALA A 423 41.08 41.97 11.48
N LEU A 424 41.48 41.85 10.21
CA LEU A 424 40.60 42.06 9.06
C LEU A 424 39.48 41.00 9.01
N MET A 425 39.81 39.73 9.22
CA MET A 425 38.82 38.65 9.35
C MET A 425 37.86 38.87 10.52
N TRP A 426 38.34 39.46 11.62
CA TRP A 426 37.49 39.81 12.77
C TRP A 426 36.48 40.90 12.42
N ARG A 427 36.96 41.92 11.71
CA ARG A 427 36.14 43.06 11.31
C ARG A 427 35.09 42.69 10.27
N HIS A 428 35.41 41.77 9.36
CA HIS A 428 34.53 41.35 8.27
C HIS A 428 33.72 40.09 8.56
N ARG A 429 33.70 39.62 9.81
CA ARG A 429 33.01 38.40 10.19
C ARG A 429 31.56 38.38 9.67
N PRO A 430 31.10 37.28 9.07
CA PRO A 430 29.78 37.21 8.43
C PRO A 430 28.62 37.23 9.42
N ASN A 431 28.88 37.01 10.71
CA ASN A 431 27.86 36.97 11.76
C ASN A 431 27.64 38.33 12.46
N ARG A 432 28.08 39.43 11.83
CA ARG A 432 27.89 40.79 12.32
C ARG A 432 27.14 41.62 11.29
N SER A 433 26.03 42.21 11.71
CA SER A 433 25.30 43.19 10.89
C SER A 433 26.11 44.49 10.78
N PRO A 434 26.12 45.18 9.61
CA PRO A 434 26.80 46.47 9.44
C PRO A 434 26.39 47.52 10.48
N ASP A 435 25.13 47.50 10.89
CA ASP A 435 24.53 48.45 11.84
C ASP A 435 24.76 48.03 13.31
N GLY A 436 25.40 46.88 13.55
CA GLY A 436 25.69 46.37 14.89
C GLY A 436 24.49 45.75 15.63
N ARG A 437 23.30 45.72 15.01
CA ARG A 437 22.07 45.15 15.61
C ARG A 437 22.21 43.66 15.95
N HIS A 438 22.99 42.93 15.16
CA HIS A 438 23.28 41.52 15.36
C HIS A 438 24.78 41.33 15.47
N ASP A 439 25.23 40.77 16.60
CA ASP A 439 26.62 40.35 16.81
C ASP A 439 26.64 38.96 17.44
N GLY A 440 26.86 37.93 16.63
CA GLY A 440 26.95 36.54 17.10
C GLY A 440 28.24 36.22 17.86
N GLY A 441 29.13 37.20 18.07
CA GLY A 441 30.41 37.00 18.75
C GLY A 441 31.41 36.16 17.93
N GLY A 442 32.48 35.66 18.54
CA GLY A 442 33.42 34.78 17.86
C GLY A 442 34.86 34.89 18.34
N THR A 443 35.77 34.20 17.67
CA THR A 443 37.21 34.38 17.87
C THR A 443 37.97 34.28 16.55
N THR A 444 38.95 35.15 16.34
CA THR A 444 39.89 35.08 15.20
C THR A 444 41.33 34.87 15.62
N ARG A 445 41.57 34.66 16.92
CA ARG A 445 42.87 34.27 17.49
C ARG A 445 44.03 35.15 16.98
N VAL A 446 43.79 36.46 16.92
CA VAL A 446 44.77 37.46 16.44
C VAL A 446 46.09 37.35 17.22
N ALA A 447 46.02 37.15 18.54
CA ALA A 447 47.18 36.96 19.39
C ALA A 447 48.02 35.72 19.01
N ALA A 448 47.37 34.60 18.65
CA ALA A 448 48.09 33.39 18.22
C ALA A 448 48.81 33.60 16.87
N ARG A 449 48.21 34.37 15.94
CA ARG A 449 48.85 34.74 14.67
C ARG A 449 50.06 35.66 14.88
N LEU A 450 49.95 36.63 15.80
CA LEU A 450 51.08 37.47 16.20
C LEU A 450 52.22 36.64 16.78
N LEU A 451 51.94 35.84 17.81
CA LEU A 451 52.95 35.03 18.49
C LEU A 451 53.64 34.03 17.54
N GLY A 452 52.86 33.33 16.70
CA GLY A 452 53.40 32.42 15.69
C GLY A 452 54.25 33.15 14.64
N GLY A 453 53.81 34.32 14.18
CA GLY A 453 54.55 35.16 13.24
C GLY A 453 55.86 35.70 13.80
N PHE A 454 55.87 36.17 15.05
CA PHE A 454 57.10 36.61 15.73
C PHE A 454 58.07 35.45 15.93
N ALA A 455 57.60 34.31 16.45
CA ALA A 455 58.43 33.13 16.66
C ALA A 455 59.01 32.59 15.33
N GLY A 456 58.21 32.57 14.27
CA GLY A 456 58.68 32.18 12.93
C GLY A 456 59.71 33.15 12.39
N GLY A 457 59.45 34.45 12.48
CA GLY A 457 60.36 35.49 11.99
C GLY A 457 61.72 35.47 12.69
N THR A 458 61.74 35.33 14.03
CA THR A 458 63.00 35.30 14.79
C THR A 458 63.78 34.01 14.54
N THR A 459 63.13 32.85 14.54
CA THR A 459 63.79 31.58 14.23
C THR A 459 64.30 31.52 12.79
N GLY A 460 63.56 32.10 11.84
CA GLY A 460 64.00 32.24 10.45
C GLY A 460 65.23 33.13 10.31
N ALA A 461 65.27 34.28 11.00
CA ALA A 461 66.41 35.19 11.00
C ALA A 461 67.70 34.55 11.55
N VAL A 462 67.57 33.76 12.62
CA VAL A 462 68.70 33.00 13.19
C VAL A 462 69.16 31.91 12.23
N ALA A 463 68.25 31.18 11.58
CA ALA A 463 68.63 30.16 10.59
C ALA A 463 69.29 30.79 9.35
N GLY A 464 68.78 31.94 8.90
CA GLY A 464 69.29 32.66 7.73
C GLY A 464 70.71 33.20 7.90
N SER A 465 71.07 33.68 9.08
CA SER A 465 72.43 34.14 9.39
C SER A 465 73.45 33.00 9.41
N LEU A 466 73.03 31.78 9.76
CA LEU A 466 73.87 30.58 9.75
C LEU A 466 74.07 30.00 8.35
N LEU A 467 73.07 30.10 7.47
CA LEU A 467 73.08 29.49 6.13
C LEU A 467 73.74 30.36 5.05
N GLY A 468 73.97 31.65 5.29
CA GLY A 468 74.72 32.53 4.38
C GLY A 468 74.07 32.72 3.00
N LEU A 469 72.73 32.75 2.94
CA LEU A 469 71.97 32.76 1.69
C LEU A 469 72.15 34.07 0.89
N PRO A 470 72.14 34.01 -0.46
CA PRO A 470 72.39 35.17 -1.31
C PRO A 470 71.28 36.23 -1.22
N VAL A 471 71.66 37.48 -0.99
CA VAL A 471 70.75 38.60 -0.65
C VAL A 471 69.75 38.92 -1.77
N TRP A 472 70.11 38.74 -3.05
CA TRP A 472 69.24 39.03 -4.20
C TRP A 472 67.99 38.14 -4.27
N ALA A 473 68.06 36.91 -3.72
CA ALA A 473 66.92 36.00 -3.65
C ALA A 473 65.90 36.42 -2.57
N GLY A 474 66.29 37.32 -1.67
CA GLY A 474 65.48 37.70 -0.52
C GLY A 474 64.20 38.44 -0.88
N ALA A 475 64.26 39.34 -1.87
CA ALA A 475 63.08 40.08 -2.34
C ALA A 475 62.02 39.16 -2.96
N LEU A 476 62.45 38.17 -3.76
CA LEU A 476 61.54 37.20 -4.38
C LEU A 476 60.88 36.32 -3.31
N ALA A 477 61.66 35.84 -2.34
CA ALA A 477 61.13 35.00 -1.27
C ALA A 477 60.19 35.74 -0.31
N VAL A 478 60.43 37.03 -0.02
CA VAL A 478 59.48 37.86 0.73
C VAL A 478 58.18 38.02 -0.05
N ALA A 479 58.26 38.29 -1.35
CA ALA A 479 57.07 38.38 -2.20
C ALA A 479 56.28 37.05 -2.18
N VAL A 480 56.97 35.91 -2.31
CA VAL A 480 56.36 34.57 -2.21
C VAL A 480 55.76 34.32 -0.83
N ALA A 481 56.43 34.71 0.25
CA ALA A 481 55.93 34.56 1.62
C ALA A 481 54.68 35.41 1.87
N LEU A 482 54.66 36.66 1.41
CA LEU A 482 53.49 37.55 1.51
C LEU A 482 52.31 37.04 0.68
N VAL A 483 52.55 36.64 -0.57
CA VAL A 483 51.52 36.04 -1.43
C VAL A 483 51.00 34.75 -0.80
N GLY A 484 51.88 33.89 -0.28
CA GLY A 484 51.53 32.68 0.44
C GLY A 484 50.67 32.97 1.68
N ALA A 485 51.03 33.98 2.48
CA ALA A 485 50.26 34.39 3.65
C ALA A 485 48.85 34.89 3.27
N VAL A 486 48.73 35.68 2.19
CA VAL A 486 47.44 36.16 1.68
C VAL A 486 46.59 35.00 1.15
N LEU A 487 47.17 34.07 0.39
CA LEU A 487 46.47 32.89 -0.14
C LEU A 487 46.01 31.97 1.00
N LEU A 488 46.85 31.72 2.00
CA LEU A 488 46.50 30.94 3.18
C LEU A 488 45.39 31.62 3.99
N ALA A 489 45.43 32.94 4.16
CA ALA A 489 44.39 33.70 4.83
C ALA A 489 43.06 33.68 4.05
N ALA A 490 43.09 33.83 2.72
CA ALA A 490 41.89 33.74 1.88
C ALA A 490 41.28 32.33 1.90
N ARG A 491 42.13 31.28 1.93
CA ARG A 491 41.69 29.89 2.07
C ARG A 491 41.10 29.61 3.44
N ASP A 492 41.75 30.08 4.51
CA ASP A 492 41.28 29.97 5.89
C ASP A 492 39.94 30.70 6.06
N TRP A 493 39.84 31.92 5.55
CA TRP A 493 38.61 32.70 5.49
C TRP A 493 37.48 31.94 4.81
N THR A 494 37.71 31.46 3.59
CA THR A 494 36.72 30.72 2.81
C THR A 494 36.20 29.50 3.57
N ARG A 495 37.12 28.73 4.18
CA ARG A 495 36.76 27.55 4.98
C ARG A 495 35.97 27.90 6.23
N SER A 496 36.35 28.96 6.93
CA SER A 496 35.63 29.41 8.12
C SER A 496 34.24 29.95 7.80
N VAL A 497 34.09 30.67 6.68
CA VAL A 497 32.78 31.09 6.17
C VAL A 497 31.93 29.89 5.76
N ASP A 498 32.51 28.92 5.04
CA ASP A 498 31.81 27.69 4.63
C ASP A 498 31.45 26.78 5.84
N ALA A 499 32.25 26.79 6.91
CA ALA A 499 31.93 26.11 8.16
C ALA A 499 30.77 26.80 8.89
N TRP A 500 30.87 28.11 9.08
CA TRP A 500 29.81 28.91 9.69
C TRP A 500 28.49 28.81 8.91
N TRP A 501 28.54 28.82 7.58
CA TRP A 501 27.37 28.63 6.70
C TRP A 501 26.70 27.27 6.90
N ARG A 502 27.47 26.21 7.10
CA ARG A 502 26.90 24.89 7.41
C ARG A 502 26.22 24.88 8.78
N ASP A 503 26.81 25.57 9.75
CA ASP A 503 26.29 25.64 11.12
C ASP A 503 24.99 26.49 11.22
N THR A 504 24.74 27.43 10.30
CA THR A 504 23.46 28.18 10.28
C THR A 504 22.27 27.31 9.86
N GLY A 505 22.52 26.22 9.13
CA GLY A 505 21.45 25.34 8.64
C GLY A 505 20.55 25.95 7.56
N ALA A 506 20.94 27.07 6.93
CA ALA A 506 20.07 27.77 5.98
C ALA A 506 19.61 26.91 4.78
N GLU A 507 20.45 25.98 4.32
CA GLU A 507 20.09 25.03 3.25
C GLU A 507 19.01 24.02 3.68
N TYR A 508 18.86 23.76 4.98
CA TYR A 508 17.79 22.91 5.51
C TYR A 508 16.41 23.53 5.29
N ALA A 509 16.32 24.86 5.18
CA ALA A 509 15.06 25.57 4.94
C ALA A 509 14.36 25.10 3.65
N GLU A 510 15.11 24.81 2.58
CA GLU A 510 14.54 24.32 1.32
C GLU A 510 13.85 22.95 1.49
N ARG A 511 14.44 22.08 2.31
CA ARG A 511 13.84 20.78 2.63
C ARG A 511 12.58 20.96 3.47
N VAL A 512 12.64 21.77 4.53
CA VAL A 512 11.48 22.09 5.37
C VAL A 512 10.33 22.64 4.52
N LEU A 513 10.62 23.60 3.65
CA LEU A 513 9.65 24.19 2.74
C LEU A 513 9.03 23.15 1.80
N SER A 514 9.83 22.24 1.24
CA SER A 514 9.32 21.15 0.39
C SER A 514 8.46 20.15 1.17
N ASP A 515 8.83 19.84 2.41
CA ASP A 515 8.07 18.96 3.29
C ASP A 515 6.74 19.58 3.72
N VAL A 516 6.70 20.91 3.94
CA VAL A 516 5.45 21.64 4.22
C VAL A 516 4.53 21.67 3.00
N ASP A 517 5.05 21.88 1.79
CA ASP A 517 4.24 21.81 0.57
C ASP A 517 3.63 20.42 0.39
N ARG A 518 4.43 19.37 0.65
CA ARG A 518 3.97 17.99 0.60
C ARG A 518 2.88 17.72 1.64
N LEU A 519 3.08 18.17 2.88
CA LEU A 519 2.07 18.05 3.92
C LEU A 519 0.77 18.78 3.54
N LEU A 520 0.88 19.98 2.94
CA LEU A 520 -0.29 20.70 2.45
C LEU A 520 -1.02 19.92 1.34
N ALA A 521 -0.29 19.32 0.40
CA ALA A 521 -0.87 18.50 -0.67
C ALA A 521 -1.58 17.25 -0.12
N GLU A 522 -0.93 16.52 0.80
CA GLU A 522 -1.49 15.35 1.47
C GLU A 522 -2.78 15.70 2.22
N THR A 523 -2.77 16.77 3.02
CA THR A 523 -3.95 17.27 3.73
C THR A 523 -5.05 17.70 2.75
N ALA A 524 -4.70 18.41 1.67
CA ALA A 524 -5.69 18.87 0.69
C ALA A 524 -6.40 17.72 -0.02
N VAL A 525 -5.68 16.64 -0.31
CA VAL A 525 -6.28 15.44 -0.91
C VAL A 525 -7.12 14.68 0.12
N HIS A 526 -6.51 14.26 1.23
CA HIS A 526 -7.11 13.27 2.12
C HIS A 526 -8.13 13.88 3.08
N ASP A 527 -7.85 15.07 3.60
CA ASP A 527 -8.64 15.69 4.65
C ASP A 527 -9.63 16.73 4.10
N TRP A 528 -9.49 17.18 2.85
CA TRP A 528 -10.43 18.13 2.22
C TRP A 528 -11.17 17.59 1.00
N LEU A 529 -10.45 17.10 -0.03
CA LEU A 529 -11.07 16.64 -1.28
C LEU A 529 -11.78 15.28 -1.13
N LEU A 530 -11.16 14.34 -0.41
CA LEU A 530 -11.69 12.99 -0.18
C LEU A 530 -12.51 12.88 1.11
N ALA A 531 -12.58 13.94 1.92
CA ALA A 531 -13.24 13.94 3.23
C ALA A 531 -14.68 13.41 3.19
N ASP A 532 -15.49 13.92 2.24
CA ASP A 532 -16.89 13.54 2.11
C ASP A 532 -17.04 12.03 1.81
N ALA A 533 -16.19 11.51 0.94
CA ALA A 533 -16.25 10.12 0.55
C ALA A 533 -15.64 9.16 1.57
N ARG A 534 -14.56 9.56 2.24
CA ARG A 534 -13.98 8.87 3.39
C ARG A 534 -15.00 8.72 4.50
N HIS A 535 -15.69 9.81 4.83
CA HIS A 535 -16.76 9.79 5.82
C HIS A 535 -17.96 8.94 5.37
N HIS A 536 -18.40 9.04 4.10
CA HIS A 536 -19.45 8.16 3.57
C HIS A 536 -19.05 6.68 3.55
N CYS A 537 -17.78 6.37 3.28
CA CYS A 537 -17.23 5.03 3.36
C CYS A 537 -17.23 4.53 4.81
N ALA A 538 -16.77 5.36 5.75
CA ALA A 538 -16.72 5.03 7.17
C ALA A 538 -18.12 4.73 7.72
N ASP A 539 -19.09 5.58 7.44
CA ASP A 539 -20.48 5.41 7.89
C ASP A 539 -21.13 4.17 7.26
N GLY A 540 -20.93 3.97 5.94
CA GLY A 540 -21.47 2.82 5.23
C GLY A 540 -20.88 1.49 5.74
N ALA A 541 -19.57 1.43 5.93
CA ALA A 541 -18.88 0.25 6.46
C ALA A 541 -19.30 -0.03 7.92
N ARG A 542 -19.48 1.02 8.74
CA ARG A 542 -19.97 0.89 10.12
C ARG A 542 -21.40 0.36 10.15
N ALA A 543 -22.29 0.90 9.33
CA ALA A 543 -23.67 0.44 9.25
C ALA A 543 -23.75 -1.03 8.82
N ALA A 544 -23.01 -1.43 7.78
CA ALA A 544 -22.94 -2.81 7.33
C ALA A 544 -22.37 -3.74 8.42
N SER A 545 -21.30 -3.32 9.11
CA SER A 545 -20.72 -4.06 10.23
C SER A 545 -21.74 -4.30 11.36
N LEU A 546 -22.49 -3.27 11.76
CA LEU A 546 -23.52 -3.37 12.80
C LEU A 546 -24.66 -4.29 12.37
N LEU A 547 -25.10 -4.23 11.10
CA LEU A 547 -26.13 -5.11 10.56
C LEU A 547 -25.68 -6.58 10.59
N LEU A 548 -24.45 -6.89 10.15
CA LEU A 548 -23.92 -8.25 10.19
C LEU A 548 -23.78 -8.77 11.63
N ARG A 549 -23.39 -7.93 12.59
CA ARG A 549 -23.36 -8.28 14.01
C ARG A 549 -24.75 -8.56 14.56
N ALA A 550 -25.75 -7.75 14.19
CA ALA A 550 -27.13 -7.98 14.60
C ALA A 550 -27.69 -9.29 14.02
N LEU A 551 -27.41 -9.57 12.74
CA LEU A 551 -27.80 -10.83 12.09
C LEU A 551 -27.15 -12.05 12.75
N ALA A 552 -25.86 -11.96 13.10
CA ALA A 552 -25.18 -13.01 13.86
C ALA A 552 -25.82 -13.22 15.24
N ALA A 553 -26.16 -12.14 15.95
CA ALA A 553 -26.85 -12.23 17.24
C ALA A 553 -28.25 -12.85 17.13
N THR A 554 -29.00 -12.56 16.06
CA THR A 554 -30.30 -13.20 15.81
C THR A 554 -30.20 -14.65 15.40
N ALA A 555 -29.07 -15.07 14.81
CA ALA A 555 -28.83 -16.47 14.45
C ALA A 555 -28.42 -17.33 15.65
N ASP A 556 -27.83 -16.70 16.69
CA ASP A 556 -27.45 -17.36 17.95
C ASP A 556 -28.60 -17.44 18.97
N ALA A 557 -29.61 -16.56 18.84
CA ALA A 557 -30.83 -16.53 19.67
C ALA A 557 -31.85 -17.57 19.20
#